data_AF-A0A6C1PL59-F1
#
_entry.id   AF-A0A6C1PL59-F1
#
_cell.length_a   1.000
_cell.length_b   1.000
_cell.length_c   1.000
_cell.angle_alpha   90.00
_cell.angle_beta   90.00
_cell.angle_gamma   90.00
#
_symmetry.space_group_name_H-M   'P 1'
#
loop_
_entity.id
_entity.type
_entity.pdbx_description
1 polymer ?
#
loop_
_entity_poly.entity_id
_entity_poly.type
_entity_poly.pdbx_seq_one_letter_code
_entity_poly.pdbx_strand_id
1 'polypeptide(L)'
;MLHLNQPPYNVSFLGVLAAAAEHYAMDVPVSTLYGASGHAFLTNVHRDLCPSGPYVWDHSRVFELLRNIGLCVTEIGFFTNDSGADEREALEARLRSHLDDGTVCGVVNLDHQLILGYGKGRFVLGQPWGDAETTPPTLSSETWVEFGDDIHALFYSIVRCDPTDERTAAVEALRFAIDLYERPRHYVEPDYGIGPEAYDNWISAVLAGSGGGHGAWWNAMVWAECKAEAASFLRRLASDEPAIADSAREAAEKYNRVAGHLRAAADRELDTELKLAAVRRARDDEQEAVERLGDVVRGLAEAEDRP
;
A
#
# COMPACT_ATOMS: atom_id res chain seq x y z
N MET A 1 -21.98 11.79 10.51
CA MET A 1 -21.41 11.39 9.20
C MET A 1 -20.11 12.14 9.05
N LEU A 2 -19.00 11.44 8.84
CA LEU A 2 -17.69 12.08 8.73
C LEU A 2 -17.58 12.70 7.33
N HIS A 3 -17.08 13.92 7.25
CA HIS A 3 -16.80 14.56 5.96
C HIS A 3 -15.38 14.19 5.52
N LEU A 4 -15.21 12.96 5.04
CA LEU A 4 -13.94 12.45 4.54
C LEU A 4 -13.95 12.42 3.01
N ASN A 5 -12.79 12.66 2.40
CA ASN A 5 -12.58 12.54 0.97
C ASN A 5 -11.39 11.60 0.71
N GLN A 6 -11.65 10.41 0.17
CA GLN A 6 -10.59 9.49 -0.21
C GLN A 6 -10.00 9.94 -1.57
N PRO A 7 -8.70 10.23 -1.67
CA PRO A 7 -8.07 10.47 -2.96
C PRO A 7 -7.98 9.17 -3.79
N PRO A 8 -8.07 9.25 -5.13
CA PRO A 8 -8.14 8.09 -6.03
C PRO A 8 -6.77 7.49 -6.36
N TYR A 9 -5.95 7.21 -5.35
CA TYR A 9 -4.65 6.55 -5.53
C TYR A 9 -4.82 5.11 -6.01
N ASN A 10 -3.93 4.60 -6.87
CA ASN A 10 -3.97 3.18 -7.25
C ASN A 10 -3.77 2.28 -6.02
N VAL A 11 -2.95 2.71 -5.07
CA VAL A 11 -2.84 2.08 -3.75
C VAL A 11 -3.99 2.59 -2.86
N SER A 12 -5.14 1.94 -2.99
CA SER A 12 -6.38 2.37 -2.33
C SER A 12 -6.25 2.51 -0.81
N PHE A 13 -5.42 1.68 -0.15
CA PHE A 13 -5.16 1.77 1.29
C PHE A 13 -4.52 3.11 1.68
N LEU A 14 -3.55 3.58 0.89
CA LEU A 14 -2.88 4.85 1.13
C LEU A 14 -3.82 6.04 0.87
N GLY A 15 -4.84 5.86 0.02
CA GLY A 15 -5.93 6.83 -0.10
C GLY A 15 -6.76 6.93 1.17
N VAL A 16 -7.12 5.79 1.76
CA VAL A 16 -7.82 5.76 3.06
C VAL A 16 -6.97 6.43 4.16
N LEU A 17 -5.68 6.14 4.21
CA LEU A 17 -4.77 6.75 5.21
C LEU A 17 -4.59 8.25 4.99
N ALA A 18 -4.54 8.73 3.75
CA ALA A 18 -4.43 10.16 3.45
C ALA A 18 -5.66 10.93 3.94
N ALA A 19 -6.87 10.37 3.73
CA ALA A 19 -8.09 10.96 4.26
C ALA A 19 -8.13 10.94 5.80
N ALA A 20 -7.56 9.91 6.44
CA ALA A 20 -7.43 9.86 7.89
C ALA A 20 -6.47 10.94 8.42
N ALA A 21 -5.32 11.13 7.78
CA ALA A 21 -4.36 12.17 8.12
C ALA A 21 -5.00 13.57 8.02
N GLU A 22 -5.77 13.83 6.95
CA GLU A 22 -6.50 15.09 6.78
C GLU A 22 -7.55 15.30 7.88
N HIS A 23 -8.36 14.28 8.19
CA HIS A 23 -9.36 14.32 9.26
C HIS A 23 -8.76 14.65 10.63
N TYR A 24 -7.57 14.10 10.91
CA TYR A 24 -6.84 14.34 12.16
C TYR A 24 -5.95 15.59 12.13
N ALA A 25 -6.06 16.42 11.08
CA ALA A 25 -5.29 17.64 10.86
C ALA A 25 -3.77 17.41 10.99
N MET A 26 -3.30 16.31 10.40
CA MET A 26 -1.89 15.94 10.37
C MET A 26 -1.22 16.53 9.12
N ASP A 27 -0.06 17.17 9.31
CA ASP A 27 0.76 17.69 8.20
C ASP A 27 1.72 16.59 7.73
N VAL A 28 1.17 15.56 7.06
CA VAL A 28 1.95 14.43 6.52
C VAL A 28 1.85 14.46 5.00
N PRO A 29 2.93 14.83 4.28
CA PRO A 29 2.97 14.76 2.83
C PRO A 29 2.70 13.35 2.32
N VAL A 30 2.09 13.23 1.15
CA VAL A 30 1.79 11.93 0.51
C VAL A 30 3.05 11.06 0.37
N SER A 31 4.17 11.64 -0.04
CA SER A 31 5.44 10.90 -0.15
C SER A 31 5.91 10.36 1.20
N THR A 32 5.69 11.07 2.30
CA THR A 32 5.96 10.59 3.66
C THR A 32 5.02 9.45 4.04
N LEU A 33 3.73 9.59 3.74
CA LEU A 33 2.73 8.56 4.01
C LEU A 33 3.11 7.23 3.33
N TYR A 34 3.53 7.28 2.08
CA TYR A 34 4.00 6.12 1.32
C TYR A 34 5.36 5.62 1.82
N GLY A 35 6.34 6.52 1.95
CA GLY A 35 7.73 6.18 2.23
C GLY A 35 7.93 5.69 3.66
N ALA A 36 7.44 6.43 4.66
CA ALA A 36 7.64 6.12 6.07
C ALA A 36 6.74 4.99 6.58
N SER A 37 5.65 4.65 5.88
CA SER A 37 4.93 3.39 6.13
C SER A 37 5.65 2.16 5.58
N GLY A 38 6.69 2.37 4.74
CA GLY A 38 7.39 1.30 4.04
C GLY A 38 6.68 0.81 2.77
N HIS A 39 5.41 1.19 2.55
CA HIS A 39 4.59 0.68 1.47
C HIS A 39 5.11 1.09 0.07
N ALA A 40 5.77 2.25 -0.04
CA ALA A 40 6.40 2.70 -1.28
C ALA A 40 7.43 1.70 -1.85
N PHE A 41 8.04 0.92 -0.98
CA PHE A 41 9.13 0.00 -1.32
C PHE A 41 8.66 -1.44 -1.54
N LEU A 42 7.38 -1.74 -1.31
CA LEU A 42 6.81 -3.06 -1.51
C LEU A 42 6.60 -3.35 -3.01
N THR A 43 6.83 -4.60 -3.39
CA THR A 43 6.35 -5.22 -4.63
C THR A 43 5.93 -6.64 -4.27
N ASN A 44 4.65 -6.98 -4.41
CA ASN A 44 4.12 -8.32 -4.15
C ASN A 44 3.36 -8.83 -5.38
N VAL A 45 3.74 -10.00 -5.89
CA VAL A 45 3.22 -10.54 -7.14
C VAL A 45 2.91 -12.03 -7.01
N HIS A 46 1.66 -12.39 -7.26
CA HIS A 46 1.22 -13.79 -7.40
C HIS A 46 1.86 -14.43 -8.64
N ARG A 47 2.18 -15.73 -8.59
CA ARG A 47 2.79 -16.48 -9.71
C ARG A 47 2.03 -16.40 -11.05
N ASP A 48 0.73 -16.08 -10.99
CA ASP A 48 -0.16 -15.99 -12.16
C ASP A 48 -0.52 -14.53 -12.52
N LEU A 49 0.13 -13.52 -11.92
CA LEU A 49 -0.23 -12.09 -12.03
C LEU A 49 -1.69 -11.80 -11.66
N CYS A 50 -2.18 -12.42 -10.59
CA CYS A 50 -3.50 -12.11 -10.04
C CYS A 50 -3.59 -10.62 -9.64
N PRO A 51 -4.69 -9.91 -9.93
CA PRO A 51 -4.89 -8.55 -9.46
C PRO A 51 -4.93 -8.43 -7.94
N SER A 52 -5.00 -9.53 -7.18
CA SER A 52 -4.94 -9.55 -5.72
C SER A 52 -3.55 -9.25 -5.14
N GLY A 53 -2.47 -9.29 -5.95
CA GLY A 53 -1.08 -9.04 -5.51
C GLY A 53 -0.90 -7.85 -4.56
N PRO A 54 -1.44 -6.65 -4.88
CA PRO A 54 -1.39 -5.49 -4.01
C PRO A 54 -1.98 -5.64 -2.61
N TYR A 55 -2.87 -6.62 -2.40
CA TYR A 55 -3.71 -6.72 -1.21
C TYR A 55 -3.44 -7.99 -0.37
N VAL A 56 -2.77 -9.00 -0.92
CA VAL A 56 -2.57 -10.30 -0.25
C VAL A 56 -1.10 -10.48 0.16
N TRP A 57 -0.77 -9.97 1.33
CA TRP A 57 0.55 -10.08 1.98
C TRP A 57 0.43 -9.71 3.47
N ASP A 58 1.47 -9.95 4.27
CA ASP A 58 1.45 -9.63 5.71
C ASP A 58 1.59 -8.11 5.97
N HIS A 59 0.48 -7.47 6.33
CA HIS A 59 0.40 -6.05 6.64
C HIS A 59 1.02 -5.64 7.98
N SER A 60 1.38 -6.60 8.85
CA SER A 60 1.76 -6.35 10.25
C SER A 60 2.84 -5.27 10.38
N ARG A 61 3.92 -5.41 9.60
CA ARG A 61 5.05 -4.48 9.66
C ARG A 61 4.70 -3.09 9.16
N VAL A 62 3.82 -2.97 8.16
CA VAL A 62 3.34 -1.65 7.71
C VAL A 62 2.46 -1.00 8.77
N PHE A 63 1.60 -1.76 9.46
CA PHE A 63 0.80 -1.21 10.57
C PHE A 63 1.67 -0.74 11.73
N GLU A 64 2.78 -1.43 12.03
CA GLU A 64 3.77 -0.96 12.99
C GLU A 64 4.40 0.37 12.56
N LEU A 65 4.88 0.45 11.31
CA LEU A 65 5.53 1.65 10.78
C LEU A 65 4.59 2.85 10.66
N LEU A 66 3.30 2.65 10.41
CA LEU A 66 2.31 3.74 10.41
C LEU A 66 2.25 4.49 11.75
N ARG A 67 2.56 3.82 12.86
CA ARG A 67 2.60 4.45 14.19
C ARG A 67 3.69 5.54 14.24
N ASN A 68 4.80 5.34 13.53
CA ASN A 68 5.90 6.30 13.47
C ASN A 68 5.49 7.63 12.85
N ILE A 69 4.49 7.63 11.97
CA ILE A 69 3.90 8.85 11.38
C ILE A 69 2.61 9.28 12.08
N GLY A 70 2.26 8.68 13.22
CA GLY A 70 1.14 9.07 14.06
C GLY A 70 -0.21 8.48 13.66
N LEU A 71 -0.23 7.41 12.87
CA LEU A 71 -1.45 6.67 12.51
C LEU A 71 -1.42 5.26 13.10
N CYS A 72 -2.46 4.90 13.84
CA CYS A 72 -2.61 3.58 14.44
C CYS A 72 -3.79 2.88 13.79
N VAL A 73 -3.51 1.83 13.02
CA VAL A 73 -4.52 0.97 12.37
C VAL A 73 -4.83 -0.20 13.29
N THR A 74 -6.10 -0.53 13.42
CA THR A 74 -6.54 -1.69 14.21
C THR A 74 -7.61 -2.43 13.43
N GLU A 75 -7.39 -3.73 13.23
CA GLU A 75 -8.39 -4.61 12.64
C GLU A 75 -9.57 -4.78 13.59
N ILE A 76 -10.76 -4.48 13.10
CA ILE A 76 -12.02 -4.63 13.84
C ILE A 76 -12.54 -6.05 13.66
N GLY A 77 -12.41 -6.60 12.45
CA GLY A 77 -12.78 -7.98 12.17
C GLY A 77 -12.64 -8.34 10.70
N PHE A 78 -12.30 -9.60 10.47
CA PHE A 78 -12.33 -10.24 9.16
C PHE A 78 -13.63 -11.02 9.00
N PHE A 79 -14.13 -11.07 7.78
CA PHE A 79 -15.42 -11.64 7.49
C PHE A 79 -15.45 -12.41 6.18
N THR A 80 -16.10 -13.57 6.18
CA THR A 80 -16.31 -14.41 5.00
C THR A 80 -17.75 -14.83 4.83
N ASN A 81 -18.08 -15.51 3.73
CA ASN A 81 -19.42 -16.10 3.53
C ASN A 81 -19.86 -17.05 4.66
N ASP A 82 -18.89 -17.70 5.32
CA ASP A 82 -19.14 -18.66 6.39
C ASP A 82 -19.44 -17.99 7.75
N SER A 83 -19.18 -16.68 7.86
CA SER A 83 -19.37 -15.95 9.10
C SER A 83 -20.86 -15.74 9.40
N GLY A 84 -21.23 -16.01 10.66
CA GLY A 84 -22.61 -16.09 11.13
C GLY A 84 -23.29 -14.72 11.35
N ALA A 85 -24.61 -14.72 11.48
CA ALA A 85 -25.40 -13.49 11.72
C ALA A 85 -24.97 -12.74 12.99
N ASP A 86 -24.71 -13.46 14.09
CA ASP A 86 -24.28 -12.86 15.36
C ASP A 86 -22.89 -12.19 15.24
N GLU A 87 -21.98 -12.77 14.44
CA GLU A 87 -20.65 -12.20 14.17
C GLU A 87 -20.77 -10.90 13.36
N ARG A 88 -21.69 -10.88 12.38
CA ARG A 88 -22.02 -9.66 11.60
C ARG A 88 -22.55 -8.58 12.52
N GLU A 89 -23.56 -8.89 13.32
CA GLU A 89 -24.18 -7.92 14.23
C GLU A 89 -23.15 -7.32 15.19
N ALA A 90 -22.28 -8.16 15.77
CA ALA A 90 -21.21 -7.71 16.66
C ALA A 90 -20.16 -6.84 15.95
N LEU A 91 -19.80 -7.14 14.69
CA LEU A 91 -18.91 -6.30 13.88
C LEU A 91 -19.57 -4.96 13.56
N GLU A 92 -20.82 -4.96 13.11
CA GLU A 92 -21.55 -3.73 12.80
C GLU A 92 -21.72 -2.83 14.02
N ALA A 93 -22.00 -3.40 15.19
CA ALA A 93 -22.10 -2.65 16.44
C ALA A 93 -20.77 -1.94 16.78
N ARG A 94 -19.64 -2.63 16.61
CA ARG A 94 -18.30 -2.05 16.82
C ARG A 94 -18.01 -0.95 15.80
N LEU A 95 -18.30 -1.17 14.52
CA LEU A 95 -18.14 -0.15 13.48
C LEU A 95 -18.96 1.11 13.77
N ARG A 96 -20.24 0.95 14.16
CA ARG A 96 -21.10 2.08 14.52
C ARG A 96 -20.53 2.86 15.70
N SER A 97 -20.07 2.16 16.74
CA SER A 97 -19.43 2.81 17.90
C SER A 97 -18.22 3.65 17.47
N HIS A 98 -17.32 3.11 16.64
CA HIS A 98 -16.16 3.86 16.14
C HIS A 98 -16.57 5.09 15.33
N LEU A 99 -17.55 4.95 14.44
CA LEU A 99 -18.04 6.05 13.61
C LEU A 99 -18.74 7.14 14.44
N ASP A 100 -19.47 6.75 15.48
CA ASP A 100 -20.13 7.68 16.41
C ASP A 100 -19.11 8.47 17.24
N ASP A 101 -17.97 7.84 17.59
CA ASP A 101 -16.83 8.48 18.25
C ASP A 101 -15.98 9.35 17.30
N GLY A 102 -16.35 9.42 16.02
CA GLY A 102 -15.61 10.17 15.00
C GLY A 102 -14.30 9.52 14.56
N THR A 103 -14.13 8.23 14.84
CA THR A 103 -12.98 7.43 14.38
C THR A 103 -13.14 7.12 12.89
N VAL A 104 -12.06 7.24 12.14
CA VAL A 104 -12.02 6.85 10.73
C VAL A 104 -12.06 5.34 10.63
N CYS A 105 -12.99 4.81 9.84
CA CYS A 105 -13.10 3.38 9.55
C CYS A 105 -12.93 3.11 8.06
N GLY A 106 -12.40 1.94 7.74
CA GLY A 106 -12.29 1.46 6.37
C GLY A 106 -12.62 -0.02 6.27
N VAL A 107 -12.78 -0.46 5.03
CA VAL A 107 -12.97 -1.86 4.65
C VAL A 107 -12.08 -2.17 3.47
N VAL A 108 -11.59 -3.41 3.36
CA VAL A 108 -11.01 -3.95 2.14
C VAL A 108 -11.70 -5.26 1.80
N ASN A 109 -12.09 -5.42 0.54
CA ASN A 109 -12.48 -6.69 -0.06
C ASN A 109 -11.65 -6.90 -1.34
N LEU A 110 -11.92 -6.10 -2.37
CA LEU A 110 -11.05 -5.98 -3.55
C LEU A 110 -10.16 -4.73 -3.48
N ASP A 111 -10.73 -3.62 -3.00
CA ASP A 111 -10.05 -2.36 -2.78
C ASP A 111 -10.35 -1.81 -1.39
N HIS A 112 -9.47 -0.97 -0.88
CA HIS A 112 -9.70 -0.26 0.37
C HIS A 112 -10.65 0.92 0.15
N GLN A 113 -11.72 0.99 0.93
CA GLN A 113 -12.69 2.08 0.91
C GLN A 113 -12.90 2.63 2.32
N LEU A 114 -13.05 3.95 2.42
CA LEU A 114 -13.56 4.58 3.64
C LEU A 114 -15.00 4.16 3.92
N ILE A 115 -15.34 4.05 5.21
CA ILE A 115 -16.73 4.01 5.67
C ILE A 115 -17.09 5.41 6.16
N LEU A 116 -17.92 6.13 5.37
CA LEU A 116 -18.24 7.54 5.60
C LEU A 116 -19.30 7.75 6.69
N GLY A 117 -20.06 6.70 6.98
CA GLY A 117 -21.10 6.68 7.98
C GLY A 117 -22.09 5.57 7.74
N TYR A 118 -23.20 5.62 8.47
CA TYR A 118 -24.28 4.65 8.36
C TYR A 118 -25.65 5.31 8.55
N GLY A 119 -26.70 4.66 8.08
CA GLY A 119 -28.08 5.10 8.24
C GLY A 119 -29.03 4.32 7.34
N LYS A 120 -30.32 4.23 7.69
CA LYS A 120 -31.34 3.48 6.92
C LYS A 120 -30.91 2.03 6.61
N GLY A 121 -30.31 1.36 7.58
CA GLY A 121 -29.91 -0.05 7.48
C GLY A 121 -28.75 -0.31 6.51
N ARG A 122 -27.86 0.66 6.30
CA ARG A 122 -26.66 0.48 5.46
C ARG A 122 -25.49 1.32 5.94
N PHE A 123 -24.28 0.89 5.60
CA PHE A 123 -23.08 1.72 5.61
C PHE A 123 -22.90 2.42 4.26
N VAL A 124 -22.34 3.63 4.27
CA VAL A 124 -21.99 4.40 3.07
C VAL A 124 -20.49 4.33 2.90
N LEU A 125 -20.04 3.94 1.70
CA LEU A 125 -18.62 3.77 1.39
C LEU A 125 -18.09 4.93 0.52
N GLY A 126 -16.79 5.17 0.62
CA GLY A 126 -16.07 6.08 -0.27
C GLY A 126 -16.09 5.56 -1.72
N GLN A 127 -16.19 6.46 -2.69
CA GLN A 127 -16.19 6.17 -4.13
C GLN A 127 -15.15 7.06 -4.83
N PRO A 128 -13.85 6.89 -4.51
CA PRO A 128 -12.82 7.80 -5.00
C PRO A 128 -12.65 7.73 -6.53
N TRP A 129 -12.96 6.59 -7.15
CA TRP A 129 -12.93 6.41 -8.61
C TRP A 129 -14.31 6.57 -9.28
N GLY A 130 -15.32 7.10 -8.58
CA GLY A 130 -16.69 7.21 -9.10
C GLY A 130 -17.38 5.84 -9.23
N ASP A 131 -18.05 5.59 -10.35
CA ASP A 131 -18.89 4.41 -10.59
C ASP A 131 -18.08 3.14 -10.97
N ALA A 132 -16.90 2.94 -10.38
CA ALA A 132 -16.10 1.75 -10.63
C ALA A 132 -16.82 0.48 -10.12
N GLU A 133 -17.01 -0.50 -10.99
CA GLU A 133 -17.81 -1.70 -10.71
C GLU A 133 -17.28 -2.55 -9.54
N THR A 134 -16.00 -2.42 -9.19
CA THR A 134 -15.33 -3.26 -8.17
C THR A 134 -15.53 -2.78 -6.73
N THR A 135 -16.09 -1.58 -6.54
CA THR A 135 -16.22 -0.96 -5.21
C THR A 135 -17.66 -0.55 -4.92
N PRO A 136 -18.41 -1.28 -4.08
CA PRO A 136 -19.79 -0.95 -3.83
C PRO A 136 -19.92 0.42 -3.12
N PRO A 137 -20.97 1.22 -3.43
CA PRO A 137 -21.17 2.52 -2.78
C PRO A 137 -21.79 2.41 -1.38
N THR A 138 -22.41 1.27 -1.07
CA THR A 138 -23.05 1.00 0.22
C THR A 138 -22.92 -0.47 0.58
N LEU A 139 -22.98 -0.78 1.88
CA LEU A 139 -23.13 -2.14 2.38
C LEU A 139 -24.43 -2.25 3.18
N SER A 140 -25.35 -3.11 2.74
CA SER A 140 -26.61 -3.38 3.42
C SER A 140 -26.35 -4.10 4.73
N SER A 141 -26.87 -3.58 5.84
CA SER A 141 -26.67 -4.20 7.15
C SER A 141 -27.10 -5.67 7.16
N GLU A 142 -26.42 -6.47 7.96
CA GLU A 142 -26.61 -7.92 8.14
C GLU A 142 -26.26 -8.78 6.92
N THR A 143 -26.35 -8.27 5.70
CA THR A 143 -26.15 -9.09 4.49
C THR A 143 -24.84 -8.81 3.77
N TRP A 144 -24.45 -7.54 3.66
CA TRP A 144 -23.35 -7.05 2.81
C TRP A 144 -23.37 -7.69 1.42
N VAL A 145 -24.58 -7.91 0.89
CA VAL A 145 -24.84 -8.62 -0.38
C VAL A 145 -24.16 -7.93 -1.56
N GLU A 146 -23.83 -6.65 -1.43
CA GLU A 146 -23.09 -5.87 -2.42
C GLU A 146 -21.67 -6.38 -2.69
N PHE A 147 -21.09 -7.17 -1.78
CA PHE A 147 -19.82 -7.86 -2.03
C PHE A 147 -19.94 -9.09 -2.93
N GLY A 148 -21.16 -9.53 -3.26
CA GLY A 148 -21.41 -10.69 -4.10
C GLY A 148 -21.21 -12.02 -3.38
N ASP A 149 -20.93 -13.06 -4.17
CA ASP A 149 -20.95 -14.45 -3.71
C ASP A 149 -19.66 -14.91 -3.02
N ASP A 150 -18.57 -14.14 -3.06
CA ASP A 150 -17.27 -14.47 -2.45
C ASP A 150 -16.77 -13.33 -1.56
N ILE A 151 -17.33 -13.22 -0.35
CA ILE A 151 -16.94 -12.18 0.61
C ILE A 151 -15.64 -12.58 1.30
N HIS A 152 -14.62 -11.72 1.20
CA HIS A 152 -13.42 -11.74 2.04
C HIS A 152 -13.13 -10.30 2.45
N ALA A 153 -13.78 -9.84 3.51
CA ALA A 153 -13.75 -8.43 3.90
C ALA A 153 -13.04 -8.23 5.25
N LEU A 154 -12.01 -7.38 5.27
CA LEU A 154 -11.38 -6.91 6.51
C LEU A 154 -11.85 -5.48 6.82
N PHE A 155 -12.41 -5.28 8.00
CA PHE A 155 -12.78 -3.97 8.52
C PHE A 155 -11.75 -3.50 9.53
N TYR A 156 -11.43 -2.21 9.50
CA TYR A 156 -10.42 -1.62 10.38
C TYR A 156 -10.78 -0.19 10.79
N SER A 157 -10.25 0.23 11.94
CA SER A 157 -10.27 1.62 12.41
C SER A 157 -8.88 2.23 12.30
N ILE A 158 -8.83 3.53 12.09
CA ILE A 158 -7.60 4.33 12.09
C ILE A 158 -7.78 5.44 13.11
N VAL A 159 -6.89 5.52 14.09
CA VAL A 159 -6.83 6.60 15.07
C VAL A 159 -5.51 7.34 14.98
N ARG A 160 -5.51 8.61 15.37
CA ARG A 160 -4.27 9.35 15.59
C ARG A 160 -3.57 8.81 16.83
N CYS A 161 -2.25 8.69 16.76
CA CYS A 161 -1.38 8.40 17.89
C CYS A 161 -0.12 9.28 17.86
N ASP A 162 0.70 9.19 18.90
CA ASP A 162 1.93 9.97 18.99
C ASP A 162 2.96 9.45 17.97
N PRO A 163 3.44 10.29 17.04
CA PRO A 163 4.48 9.90 16.09
C PRO A 163 5.84 9.81 16.78
N THR A 164 6.78 9.11 16.15
CA THR A 164 8.21 9.25 16.45
C THR A 164 8.80 10.42 15.67
N ASP A 165 10.07 10.76 15.87
CA ASP A 165 10.74 11.75 15.04
C ASP A 165 10.92 11.26 13.59
N GLU A 166 11.00 12.21 12.65
CA GLU A 166 11.03 11.91 11.22
C GLU A 166 12.23 11.06 10.80
N ARG A 167 13.37 11.22 11.49
CA ARG A 167 14.60 10.48 11.16
C ARG A 167 14.46 9.02 11.55
N THR A 168 13.98 8.72 12.76
CA THR A 168 13.68 7.35 13.17
C THR A 168 12.64 6.72 12.25
N ALA A 169 11.56 7.44 11.93
CA ALA A 169 10.55 6.94 11.00
C ALA A 169 11.15 6.56 9.63
N ALA A 170 12.02 7.43 9.08
CA ALA A 170 12.72 7.16 7.83
C ALA A 170 13.66 5.96 7.93
N VAL A 171 14.50 5.89 8.98
CA VAL A 171 15.45 4.78 9.17
C VAL A 171 14.73 3.44 9.27
N GLU A 172 13.65 3.36 10.05
CA GLU A 172 12.91 2.11 10.21
C GLU A 172 12.21 1.66 8.93
N ALA A 173 11.63 2.61 8.18
CA ALA A 173 11.01 2.31 6.90
C ALA A 173 12.02 1.86 5.84
N LEU A 174 13.19 2.51 5.76
CA LEU A 174 14.25 2.13 4.82
C LEU A 174 14.90 0.79 5.19
N ARG A 175 15.03 0.48 6.48
CA ARG A 175 15.46 -0.86 6.93
C ARG A 175 14.46 -1.92 6.52
N PHE A 176 13.17 -1.65 6.65
CA PHE A 176 12.13 -2.56 6.16
C PHE A 176 12.18 -2.72 4.63
N ALA A 177 12.40 -1.64 3.88
CA ALA A 177 12.59 -1.69 2.43
C ALA A 177 13.75 -2.62 2.00
N ILE A 178 14.89 -2.53 2.69
CA ILE A 178 16.02 -3.44 2.49
C ILE A 178 15.62 -4.87 2.84
N ASP A 179 14.88 -5.05 3.94
CA ASP A 179 14.47 -6.36 4.42
C ASP A 179 13.51 -7.11 3.46
N LEU A 180 12.62 -6.37 2.79
CA LEU A 180 11.75 -6.92 1.74
C LEU A 180 12.56 -7.56 0.59
N TYR A 181 13.79 -7.12 0.37
CA TYR A 181 14.67 -7.65 -0.66
C TYR A 181 15.60 -8.76 -0.14
N GLU A 182 16.16 -8.58 1.06
CA GLU A 182 17.11 -9.53 1.64
C GLU A 182 16.46 -10.75 2.29
N ARG A 183 15.25 -10.57 2.86
CA ARG A 183 14.50 -11.60 3.60
C ARG A 183 13.01 -11.61 3.21
N PRO A 184 12.65 -11.68 1.91
CA PRO A 184 11.26 -11.57 1.44
C PRO A 184 10.32 -12.62 2.05
N ARG A 185 10.85 -13.80 2.39
CA ARG A 185 10.05 -14.92 2.94
C ARG A 185 9.42 -14.67 4.30
N HIS A 186 9.84 -13.61 5.02
CA HIS A 186 9.17 -13.22 6.25
C HIS A 186 7.79 -12.59 6.03
N TYR A 187 7.52 -12.12 4.81
CA TYR A 187 6.36 -11.28 4.49
C TYR A 187 5.43 -11.91 3.45
N VAL A 188 5.81 -13.07 2.90
CA VAL A 188 5.19 -13.67 1.73
C VAL A 188 4.09 -14.65 2.11
N GLU A 189 2.95 -14.53 1.43
CA GLU A 189 1.88 -15.53 1.46
C GLU A 189 2.12 -16.65 0.43
N PRO A 190 1.51 -17.84 0.59
CA PRO A 190 1.64 -18.92 -0.39
C PRO A 190 1.32 -18.48 -1.82
N ASP A 191 2.13 -18.90 -2.79
CA ASP A 191 2.02 -18.58 -4.22
C ASP A 191 2.32 -17.12 -4.62
N TYR A 192 2.67 -16.26 -3.67
CA TYR A 192 3.17 -14.92 -3.92
C TYR A 192 4.70 -14.85 -3.86
N GLY A 193 5.25 -13.74 -4.33
CA GLY A 193 6.66 -13.40 -4.25
C GLY A 193 6.81 -11.92 -3.92
N ILE A 194 7.77 -11.62 -3.06
CA ILE A 194 8.14 -10.26 -2.64
C ILE A 194 9.58 -9.95 -3.05
N GLY A 195 9.87 -8.68 -3.32
CA GLY A 195 11.21 -8.25 -3.72
C GLY A 195 11.64 -8.89 -5.04
N PRO A 196 12.85 -9.46 -5.15
CA PRO A 196 13.31 -10.12 -6.39
C PRO A 196 12.37 -11.24 -6.87
N GLU A 197 11.81 -12.03 -5.95
CA GLU A 197 10.92 -13.15 -6.28
C GLU A 197 9.62 -12.66 -6.93
N ALA A 198 9.16 -11.45 -6.61
CA ALA A 198 7.99 -10.84 -7.25
C ALA A 198 8.19 -10.63 -8.76
N TYR A 199 9.40 -10.19 -9.15
CA TYR A 199 9.74 -9.98 -10.56
C TYR A 199 9.91 -11.31 -11.30
N ASP A 200 10.44 -12.33 -10.65
CA ASP A 200 10.58 -13.66 -11.26
C ASP A 200 9.20 -14.30 -11.50
N ASN A 201 8.26 -14.13 -10.55
CA ASN A 201 6.85 -14.49 -10.74
C ASN A 201 6.24 -13.74 -11.92
N TRP A 202 6.45 -12.42 -11.99
CA TRP A 202 5.95 -11.59 -13.09
C TRP A 202 6.46 -12.06 -14.46
N ILE A 203 7.77 -12.25 -14.58
CA ILE A 203 8.42 -12.72 -15.82
C ILE A 203 7.83 -14.06 -16.24
N SER A 204 7.69 -15.00 -15.29
CA SER A 204 7.15 -16.33 -15.55
C SER A 204 5.70 -16.27 -16.03
N ALA A 205 4.86 -15.47 -15.38
CA ALA A 205 3.47 -15.27 -15.77
C ALA A 205 3.32 -14.64 -17.16
N VAL A 206 4.16 -13.65 -17.50
CA VAL A 206 4.17 -13.04 -18.84
C VAL A 206 4.53 -14.07 -19.91
N LEU A 207 5.56 -14.91 -19.66
CA LEU A 207 5.94 -16.00 -20.56
C LEU A 207 4.83 -17.05 -20.71
N ALA A 208 4.03 -17.26 -19.66
CA ALA A 208 2.86 -18.15 -19.68
C ALA A 208 1.62 -17.54 -20.36
N GLY A 209 1.69 -16.28 -20.82
CA GLY A 209 0.62 -15.62 -21.56
C GLY A 209 -0.23 -14.64 -20.75
N SER A 210 0.07 -14.41 -19.46
CA SER A 210 -0.69 -13.49 -18.60
C SER A 210 -0.35 -12.01 -18.82
N GLY A 211 0.58 -11.68 -19.73
CA GLY A 211 1.12 -10.33 -19.89
C GLY A 211 0.13 -9.25 -20.37
N GLY A 212 -0.93 -9.63 -21.11
CA GLY A 212 -1.97 -8.71 -21.58
C GLY A 212 -3.19 -8.59 -20.66
N GLY A 213 -3.22 -9.36 -19.58
CA GLY A 213 -4.39 -9.46 -18.69
C GLY A 213 -4.58 -8.24 -17.78
N HIS A 214 -5.78 -8.12 -17.20
CA HIS A 214 -6.09 -7.09 -16.22
C HIS A 214 -5.14 -7.11 -15.02
N GLY A 215 -4.79 -8.29 -14.50
CA GLY A 215 -3.90 -8.41 -13.35
C GLY A 215 -2.47 -7.91 -13.62
N ALA A 216 -1.94 -8.12 -14.84
CA ALA A 216 -0.65 -7.56 -15.24
C ALA A 216 -0.68 -6.03 -15.29
N TRP A 217 -1.73 -5.45 -15.88
CA TRP A 217 -1.94 -4.00 -15.88
C TRP A 217 -2.10 -3.45 -14.45
N TRP A 218 -2.88 -4.11 -13.61
CA TRP A 218 -3.19 -3.60 -12.27
C TRP A 218 -1.98 -3.61 -11.34
N ASN A 219 -1.26 -4.73 -11.28
CA ASN A 219 0.01 -4.81 -10.56
C ASN A 219 0.99 -3.71 -11.05
N ALA A 220 1.05 -3.45 -12.36
CA ALA A 220 1.93 -2.43 -12.91
C ALA A 220 1.55 -1.02 -12.47
N MET A 221 0.26 -0.70 -12.45
CA MET A 221 -0.24 0.61 -12.02
C MET A 221 0.02 0.86 -10.53
N VAL A 222 -0.36 -0.09 -9.67
CA VAL A 222 -0.17 0.01 -8.21
C VAL A 222 1.31 0.13 -7.87
N TRP A 223 2.14 -0.81 -8.32
CA TRP A 223 3.54 -0.82 -7.94
C TRP A 223 4.31 0.36 -8.57
N ALA A 224 3.94 0.82 -9.77
CA ALA A 224 4.54 2.04 -10.32
C ALA A 224 4.24 3.29 -9.49
N GLU A 225 3.05 3.40 -8.91
CA GLU A 225 2.71 4.48 -7.98
C GLU A 225 3.57 4.41 -6.73
N CYS A 226 3.70 3.22 -6.12
CA CYS A 226 4.60 3.00 -4.98
C CYS A 226 6.03 3.46 -5.26
N LYS A 227 6.63 3.03 -6.39
CA LYS A 227 8.02 3.39 -6.71
C LYS A 227 8.18 4.88 -7.05
N ALA A 228 7.15 5.52 -7.60
CA ALA A 228 7.17 6.96 -7.81
C ALA A 228 7.18 7.72 -6.48
N GLU A 229 6.37 7.29 -5.51
CA GLU A 229 6.37 7.90 -4.18
C GLU A 229 7.62 7.56 -3.35
N ALA A 230 8.22 6.39 -3.54
CA ALA A 230 9.54 6.07 -2.99
C ALA A 230 10.59 7.08 -3.45
N ALA A 231 10.61 7.41 -4.74
CA ALA A 231 11.49 8.43 -5.29
C ALA A 231 11.19 9.83 -4.72
N SER A 232 9.91 10.21 -4.61
CA SER A 232 9.51 11.49 -4.01
C SER A 232 9.95 11.60 -2.54
N PHE A 233 9.79 10.54 -1.77
CA PHE A 233 10.20 10.47 -0.37
C PHE A 233 11.71 10.63 -0.21
N LEU A 234 12.49 9.89 -0.99
CA LEU A 234 13.95 9.96 -0.96
C LEU A 234 14.49 11.32 -1.40
N ARG A 235 13.86 11.99 -2.39
CA ARG A 235 14.22 13.37 -2.76
C ARG A 235 13.96 14.36 -1.64
N ARG A 236 12.86 14.20 -0.89
CA ARG A 236 12.58 15.01 0.29
C ARG A 236 13.67 14.79 1.34
N LEU A 237 13.97 13.54 1.70
CA LEU A 237 15.07 13.23 2.63
C LEU A 237 16.40 13.84 2.18
N ALA A 238 16.72 13.79 0.87
CA ALA A 238 17.93 14.40 0.33
C ALA A 238 17.96 15.94 0.40
N SER A 239 16.79 16.58 0.46
CA SER A 239 16.65 18.03 0.64
C SER A 239 16.85 18.41 2.12
N ASP A 240 16.30 17.59 3.01
CA ASP A 240 16.24 17.88 4.44
C ASP A 240 17.55 17.47 5.15
N GLU A 241 18.26 16.45 4.64
CA GLU A 241 19.44 15.86 5.27
C GLU A 241 20.66 15.87 4.32
N PRO A 242 21.50 16.93 4.37
CA PRO A 242 22.67 17.07 3.49
C PRO A 242 23.66 15.90 3.56
N ALA A 243 23.75 15.21 4.70
CA ALA A 243 24.67 14.10 4.92
C ALA A 243 24.38 12.87 4.04
N ILE A 244 23.11 12.68 3.64
CA ILE A 244 22.67 11.55 2.80
C ILE A 244 22.28 11.97 1.38
N ALA A 245 22.40 13.27 1.07
CA ALA A 245 21.76 13.86 -0.09
C ALA A 245 22.13 13.17 -1.41
N ASP A 246 23.39 12.81 -1.61
CA ASP A 246 23.85 12.16 -2.83
C ASP A 246 23.32 10.72 -2.93
N SER A 247 23.49 9.90 -1.87
CA SER A 247 22.96 8.53 -1.83
C SER A 247 21.43 8.48 -1.99
N ALA A 248 20.71 9.41 -1.36
CA ALA A 248 19.26 9.47 -1.43
C ALA A 248 18.77 9.93 -2.81
N ARG A 249 19.45 10.87 -3.47
CA ARG A 249 19.15 11.25 -4.86
C ARG A 249 19.40 10.10 -5.83
N GLU A 250 20.52 9.39 -5.69
CA GLU A 250 20.82 8.23 -6.53
C GLU A 250 19.76 7.13 -6.38
N ALA A 251 19.35 6.81 -5.14
CA ALA A 251 18.28 5.86 -4.88
C ALA A 251 16.94 6.35 -5.45
N ALA A 252 16.61 7.63 -5.29
CA ALA A 252 15.39 8.22 -5.82
C ALA A 252 15.32 8.15 -7.36
N GLU A 253 16.43 8.42 -8.05
CA GLU A 253 16.50 8.31 -9.50
C GLU A 253 16.24 6.88 -9.98
N LYS A 254 16.79 5.88 -9.27
CA LYS A 254 16.55 4.46 -9.57
C LYS A 254 15.08 4.09 -9.38
N TYR A 255 14.49 4.37 -8.22
CA TYR A 255 13.06 4.12 -7.99
C TYR A 255 12.16 4.82 -9.01
N ASN A 256 12.52 6.04 -9.44
CA ASN A 256 11.79 6.74 -10.49
C ASN A 256 11.88 6.01 -11.85
N ARG A 257 13.00 5.37 -12.18
CA ARG A 257 13.12 4.51 -13.37
C ARG A 257 12.32 3.23 -13.24
N VAL A 258 12.35 2.57 -12.07
CA VAL A 258 11.50 1.40 -11.79
C VAL A 258 10.03 1.76 -12.04
N ALA A 259 9.55 2.89 -11.52
CA ALA A 259 8.20 3.38 -11.76
C ALA A 259 7.91 3.56 -13.26
N GLY A 260 8.85 4.12 -14.03
CA GLY A 260 8.72 4.26 -15.48
C GLY A 260 8.64 2.92 -16.22
N HIS A 261 9.46 1.95 -15.82
CA HIS A 261 9.45 0.60 -16.39
C HIS A 261 8.17 -0.16 -16.09
N LEU A 262 7.65 -0.06 -14.86
CA LEU A 262 6.38 -0.65 -14.49
C LEU A 262 5.22 0.01 -15.25
N ARG A 263 5.19 1.34 -15.40
CA ARG A 263 4.18 2.01 -16.26
C ARG A 263 4.23 1.52 -17.71
N ALA A 264 5.41 1.29 -18.26
CA ALA A 264 5.53 0.69 -19.60
C ALA A 264 4.96 -0.74 -19.62
N ALA A 265 5.24 -1.55 -18.61
CA ALA A 265 4.71 -2.90 -18.48
C ALA A 265 3.17 -2.95 -18.30
N ALA A 266 2.54 -1.85 -17.89
CA ALA A 266 1.09 -1.73 -17.77
C ALA A 266 0.37 -1.76 -19.13
N ASP A 267 1.04 -1.38 -20.23
CA ASP A 267 0.42 -1.39 -21.56
C ASP A 267 0.05 -2.83 -21.96
N ARG A 268 -1.25 -3.09 -22.09
CA ARG A 268 -1.80 -4.43 -22.36
C ARG A 268 -1.44 -4.95 -23.76
N GLU A 269 -1.16 -4.05 -24.69
CA GLU A 269 -0.85 -4.36 -26.09
C GLU A 269 0.67 -4.38 -26.35
N LEU A 270 1.48 -4.09 -25.34
CA LEU A 270 2.94 -4.11 -25.48
C LEU A 270 3.43 -5.52 -25.82
N ASP A 271 4.28 -5.60 -26.84
CA ASP A 271 4.95 -6.83 -27.25
C ASP A 271 5.60 -7.55 -26.05
N THR A 272 5.47 -8.88 -26.03
CA THR A 272 5.94 -9.72 -24.93
C THR A 272 7.42 -9.50 -24.61
N GLU A 273 8.30 -9.42 -25.61
CA GLU A 273 9.74 -9.22 -25.37
C GLU A 273 10.04 -7.83 -24.80
N LEU A 274 9.34 -6.80 -25.28
CA LEU A 274 9.44 -5.45 -24.73
C LEU A 274 8.92 -5.38 -23.29
N LYS A 275 7.83 -6.08 -22.99
CA LYS A 275 7.27 -6.17 -21.63
C LYS A 275 8.23 -6.89 -20.68
N LEU A 276 8.78 -8.02 -21.10
CA LEU A 276 9.81 -8.74 -20.34
C LEU A 276 11.05 -7.88 -20.11
N ALA A 277 11.49 -7.12 -21.12
CA ALA A 277 12.60 -6.19 -20.97
C ALA A 277 12.30 -5.08 -19.96
N ALA A 278 11.08 -4.54 -19.94
CA ALA A 278 10.67 -3.55 -18.94
C ALA A 278 10.69 -4.14 -17.52
N VAL A 279 10.09 -5.31 -17.30
CA VAL A 279 10.06 -5.97 -15.99
C VAL A 279 11.46 -6.33 -15.49
N ARG A 280 12.34 -6.83 -16.36
CA ARG A 280 13.75 -7.12 -16.01
C ARG A 280 14.51 -5.86 -15.61
N ARG A 281 14.37 -4.76 -16.37
CA ARG A 281 15.00 -3.48 -16.03
C ARG A 281 14.47 -2.91 -14.71
N ALA A 282 13.16 -3.06 -14.45
CA ALA A 282 12.57 -2.67 -13.18
C ALA A 282 13.22 -3.43 -12.00
N ARG A 283 13.39 -4.75 -12.13
CA ARG A 283 14.06 -5.58 -11.12
C ARG A 283 15.50 -5.13 -10.87
N ASP A 284 16.25 -4.93 -11.95
CA ASP A 284 17.68 -4.60 -11.87
C ASP A 284 17.87 -3.18 -11.26
N ASP A 285 17.08 -2.19 -11.68
CA ASP A 285 17.09 -0.85 -11.09
C ASP A 285 16.65 -0.85 -9.61
N GLU A 286 15.66 -1.68 -9.23
CA GLU A 286 15.23 -1.77 -7.83
C GLU A 286 16.30 -2.43 -6.95
N GLN A 287 16.99 -3.47 -7.43
CA GLN A 287 18.13 -4.08 -6.74
C GLN A 287 19.22 -3.02 -6.44
N GLU A 288 19.61 -2.25 -7.46
CA GLU A 288 20.59 -1.18 -7.25
C GLU A 288 20.07 -0.06 -6.32
N ALA A 289 18.76 0.18 -6.30
CA ALA A 289 18.16 1.18 -5.42
C ALA A 289 18.24 0.73 -3.95
N VAL A 290 17.94 -0.53 -3.69
CA VAL A 290 18.02 -1.14 -2.35
C VAL A 290 19.44 -1.11 -1.80
N GLU A 291 20.45 -1.38 -2.64
CA GLU A 291 21.86 -1.26 -2.23
C GLU A 291 22.19 0.17 -1.78
N ARG A 292 21.65 1.19 -2.46
CA ARG A 292 21.79 2.60 -2.07
C ARG A 292 21.01 2.96 -0.83
N LEU A 293 19.90 2.30 -0.52
CA LEU A 293 19.19 2.52 0.74
C LEU A 293 20.08 2.18 1.95
N GLY A 294 20.96 1.19 1.83
CA GLY A 294 21.95 0.87 2.87
C GLY A 294 22.90 2.04 3.17
N ASP A 295 23.31 2.78 2.15
CA ASP A 295 24.13 4.00 2.30
C ASP A 295 23.33 5.11 3.01
N VAL A 296 22.06 5.31 2.61
CA VAL A 296 21.15 6.29 3.23
C VAL A 296 20.93 5.99 4.71
N VAL A 297 20.62 4.74 5.06
CA VAL A 297 20.39 4.32 6.45
C VAL A 297 21.64 4.55 7.32
N ARG A 298 22.83 4.22 6.80
CA ARG A 298 24.08 4.47 7.53
C ARG A 298 24.32 5.96 7.76
N GLY A 299 24.12 6.80 6.75
CA GLY A 299 24.31 8.23 6.88
C GLY A 299 23.30 8.90 7.83
N LEU A 300 22.05 8.42 7.88
CA LEU A 300 21.06 8.89 8.86
C LEU A 300 21.45 8.52 10.30
N ALA A 301 21.96 7.30 10.52
CA ALA A 301 22.39 6.86 11.85
C ALA A 301 23.64 7.61 12.34
N GLU A 302 24.63 7.84 11.47
CA GLU A 302 25.87 8.56 11.84
C GLU A 302 25.64 10.06 12.12
N ALA A 303 24.56 10.65 11.59
CA ALA A 303 24.20 12.03 11.85
C ALA A 303 23.62 12.24 13.26
N GLU A 304 23.11 11.18 13.91
CA GLU A 304 22.56 11.21 15.27
C GLU A 304 23.66 11.42 16.33
N ASP A 305 24.87 10.95 16.05
CA ASP A 305 26.03 11.01 16.96
C ASP A 305 26.80 12.34 16.91
N ARG A 306 26.36 13.32 16.10
CA ARG A 306 27.01 14.64 16.02
C ARG A 306 26.30 15.66 16.92
N PRO A 307 27.00 16.21 17.94
CA PRO A 307 26.43 17.15 18.91
C PRO A 307 26.05 18.50 18.32
#